data_AF-A0A518DYV6-F1
#
_entry.id   AF-A0A518DYV6-F1
#
_cell.length_a   1.000
_cell.length_b   1.000
_cell.length_c   1.000
_cell.angle_alpha   90.00
_cell.angle_beta   90.00
_cell.angle_gamma   90.00
#
_symmetry.space_group_name_H-M   'P 1'
#
loop_
_entity.id
_entity.type
_entity.pdbx_description
1 polymer ?
#
loop_
_entity_poly.entity_id
_entity_poly.type
_entity_poly.pdbx_seq_one_letter_code
_entity_poly.pdbx_strand_id
1 'polypeptide(L)'
;MKSLQIAQPAYTDIDLPSKHQLKQLSLRAMLAFGSRCVRRVQSMYASRHPGCEEAIENALRSVEAFARGERPQVNGAELRFMAKYAQHQGARYVAQAVTYLAHASLHADRNRDAEDAKTAVYKTWMAVASAYNAEPDLSFVFAARDDFDYLSVVSEAAYPEQGPSLDPGEQGLLGPFWVGAA
;
A
#
# COMPACT_ATOMS: atom_id res chain seq x y z
N MET A 1 -16.54 -28.45 -36.77
CA MET A 1 -16.02 -27.17 -36.22
C MET A 1 -15.11 -27.52 -35.04
N LYS A 2 -13.79 -27.32 -35.16
CA LYS A 2 -12.83 -27.58 -34.08
C LYS A 2 -12.83 -26.36 -33.16
N SER A 3 -13.32 -26.52 -31.93
CA SER A 3 -13.17 -25.49 -30.89
C SER A 3 -11.67 -25.27 -30.64
N LEU A 4 -11.22 -24.04 -30.88
CA LEU A 4 -9.92 -23.55 -30.43
C LEU A 4 -9.92 -23.58 -28.89
N GLN A 5 -9.30 -24.61 -28.31
CA GLN A 5 -8.89 -24.58 -26.92
C GLN A 5 -7.77 -23.54 -26.82
N ILE A 6 -8.14 -22.33 -26.40
CA ILE A 6 -7.17 -21.33 -25.97
C ILE A 6 -6.55 -21.89 -24.70
N ALA A 7 -5.31 -22.37 -24.79
CA ALA A 7 -4.54 -22.75 -23.63
C ALA A 7 -4.43 -21.52 -22.72
N GLN A 8 -5.09 -21.55 -21.56
CA GLN A 8 -4.84 -20.55 -20.54
C GLN A 8 -3.38 -20.74 -20.08
N PRO A 9 -2.54 -19.70 -20.15
CA PRO A 9 -1.19 -19.78 -19.61
C PRO A 9 -1.26 -20.16 -18.13
N ALA A 10 -0.42 -21.12 -17.73
CA ALA A 10 -0.23 -21.50 -16.34
C ALA A 10 0.44 -20.33 -15.59
N TYR A 11 -0.35 -19.34 -15.18
CA TYR A 11 0.05 -18.29 -14.25
C TYR A 11 0.02 -18.86 -12.83
N THR A 12 0.98 -19.73 -12.49
CA THR A 12 1.03 -20.37 -11.17
C THR A 12 1.93 -19.67 -10.15
N ASP A 13 2.66 -18.62 -10.53
CA ASP A 13 3.58 -17.88 -9.63
C ASP A 13 3.39 -16.36 -9.71
N ILE A 14 2.15 -15.86 -9.65
CA ILE A 14 1.95 -14.42 -9.43
C ILE A 14 2.07 -14.18 -7.93
N ASP A 15 3.32 -14.14 -7.48
CA ASP A 15 3.65 -13.89 -6.08
C ASP A 15 3.72 -12.39 -5.81
N LEU A 16 3.00 -12.03 -4.76
CA LEU A 16 3.15 -10.80 -4.01
C LEU A 16 4.64 -10.54 -3.70
N PRO A 17 5.19 -9.32 -3.94
CA PRO A 17 6.58 -8.98 -3.62
C PRO A 17 7.03 -9.44 -2.23
N SER A 18 8.17 -10.15 -2.21
CA SER A 18 8.82 -10.58 -0.97
C SER A 18 9.39 -9.39 -0.19
N LYS A 19 9.68 -9.61 1.10
CA LYS A 19 10.41 -8.63 1.93
C LYS A 19 11.73 -8.19 1.30
N HIS A 20 12.44 -9.09 0.61
CA HIS A 20 13.70 -8.77 -0.04
C HIS A 20 13.49 -7.87 -1.27
N GLN A 21 12.48 -8.17 -2.09
CA GLN A 21 12.11 -7.35 -3.24
C GLN A 21 11.68 -5.94 -2.83
N LEU A 22 10.86 -5.80 -1.78
CA LEU A 22 10.45 -4.48 -1.27
C LEU A 22 11.64 -3.61 -0.82
N LYS A 23 12.75 -4.22 -0.39
CA LYS A 23 13.98 -3.48 -0.01
C LYS A 23 14.76 -2.91 -1.19
N GLN A 24 14.44 -3.30 -2.42
CA GLN A 24 15.06 -2.74 -3.63
C GLN A 24 14.45 -1.37 -3.98
N LEU A 25 13.31 -1.02 -3.39
CA LEU A 25 12.68 0.28 -3.57
C LEU A 25 13.28 1.32 -2.63
N SER A 26 13.31 2.58 -3.04
CA SER A 26 13.52 3.73 -2.15
C SER A 26 12.38 3.88 -1.15
N LEU A 27 12.61 4.65 -0.10
CA LEU A 27 11.61 4.83 0.94
C LEU A 27 10.30 5.47 0.45
N ARG A 28 10.37 6.45 -0.45
CA ARG A 28 9.17 7.03 -1.09
C ARG A 28 8.47 6.03 -2.00
N ALA A 29 9.22 5.22 -2.75
CA ALA A 29 8.64 4.16 -3.58
C ALA A 29 7.95 3.08 -2.72
N MET A 30 8.53 2.69 -1.59
CA MET A 30 7.92 1.77 -0.63
C MET A 30 6.60 2.31 -0.06
N LEU A 31 6.55 3.59 0.30
CA LEU A 31 5.34 4.23 0.83
C LEU A 31 4.28 4.43 -0.24
N ALA A 32 4.68 4.81 -1.47
CA ALA A 32 3.79 4.89 -2.62
C ALA A 32 3.17 3.52 -2.94
N PHE A 33 3.99 2.47 -3.00
CA PHE A 33 3.51 1.10 -3.18
C PHE A 33 2.49 0.71 -2.10
N GLY A 34 2.84 0.95 -0.84
CA GLY A 34 1.98 0.65 0.30
C GLY A 34 0.65 1.39 0.27
N SER A 35 0.64 2.70 -0.02
CA SER A 35 -0.59 3.48 -0.08
C SER A 35 -1.52 2.96 -1.18
N ARG A 36 -0.99 2.61 -2.35
CA ARG A 36 -1.77 2.03 -3.45
C ARG A 36 -2.36 0.67 -3.11
N CYS A 37 -1.57 -0.18 -2.45
CA CYS A 37 -2.05 -1.46 -1.95
C CYS A 37 -3.23 -1.28 -0.99
N VAL A 38 -3.12 -0.33 -0.06
CA VAL A 38 -4.19 -0.01 0.89
C VAL A 38 -5.41 0.56 0.18
N ARG A 39 -5.26 1.53 -0.75
CA ARG A 39 -6.37 2.12 -1.52
C ARG A 39 -7.20 1.06 -2.22
N ARG A 40 -6.56 0.05 -2.83
CA ARG A 40 -7.26 -1.04 -3.52
C ARG A 40 -8.13 -1.85 -2.56
N VAL A 41 -7.57 -2.30 -1.44
CA VAL A 41 -8.33 -3.09 -0.46
C VAL A 41 -9.32 -2.24 0.32
N GLN A 42 -9.13 -0.92 0.44
CA GLN A 42 -10.03 -0.03 1.17
C GLN A 42 -11.47 -0.11 0.65
N SER A 43 -11.65 -0.22 -0.68
CA SER A 43 -12.96 -0.36 -1.32
C SER A 43 -13.74 -1.60 -0.86
N MET A 44 -13.02 -2.65 -0.44
CA MET A 44 -13.59 -3.91 0.03
C MET A 44 -14.07 -3.81 1.49
N TYR A 45 -13.66 -2.78 2.22
CA TYR A 45 -13.91 -2.66 3.66
C TYR A 45 -14.60 -1.34 4.00
N ALA A 46 -15.91 -1.29 3.76
CA ALA A 46 -16.77 -0.23 4.29
C ALA A 46 -16.84 -0.32 5.82
N SER A 47 -16.46 0.75 6.52
CA SER A 47 -16.50 0.77 7.98
C SER A 47 -17.86 1.24 8.47
N ARG A 48 -18.49 0.46 9.35
CA ARG A 48 -19.74 0.90 10.02
C ARG A 48 -19.50 1.87 11.17
N HIS A 49 -18.25 2.16 11.51
CA HIS A 49 -17.92 3.01 12.65
C HIS A 49 -17.73 4.48 12.21
N PRO A 50 -18.47 5.43 12.81
CA PRO A 50 -18.29 6.85 12.51
C PRO A 50 -16.84 7.31 12.67
N GLY A 51 -16.33 8.06 11.69
CA GLY A 51 -14.98 8.64 11.72
C GLY A 51 -13.82 7.68 11.40
N CYS A 52 -14.06 6.38 11.21
CA CYS A 52 -12.99 5.46 10.81
C CYS A 52 -12.52 5.71 9.38
N GLU A 53 -13.45 5.90 8.45
CA GLU A 53 -13.11 6.17 7.04
C GLU A 53 -12.35 7.49 6.91
N GLU A 54 -12.79 8.53 7.60
CA GLU A 54 -12.10 9.83 7.65
C GLU A 54 -10.69 9.69 8.24
N ALA A 55 -10.51 8.95 9.33
CA ALA A 55 -9.19 8.74 9.92
C ALA A 55 -8.25 7.96 8.98
N ILE A 56 -8.78 6.94 8.29
CA ILE A 56 -8.03 6.19 7.26
C ILE A 56 -7.62 7.11 6.12
N GLU A 57 -8.55 7.92 5.61
CA GLU A 57 -8.30 8.88 4.54
C GLU A 57 -7.24 9.91 4.91
N ASN A 58 -7.34 10.51 6.10
CA ASN A 58 -6.38 11.52 6.56
C ASN A 58 -4.97 10.94 6.71
N ALA A 59 -4.87 9.72 7.24
CA ALA A 59 -3.59 9.04 7.37
C ALA A 59 -3.02 8.62 6.01
N LEU A 60 -3.84 8.11 5.09
CA LEU A 60 -3.42 7.81 3.72
C LEU A 60 -2.91 9.06 2.99
N ARG A 61 -3.64 10.17 3.03
CA ARG A 61 -3.21 11.44 2.43
C ARG A 61 -1.86 11.90 2.99
N SER A 62 -1.62 11.70 4.27
CA SER A 62 -0.34 12.05 4.90
C SER A 62 0.81 11.18 4.40
N VAL A 63 0.57 9.89 4.18
CA VAL A 63 1.56 8.96 3.60
C VAL A 63 1.84 9.32 2.14
N GLU A 64 0.80 9.60 1.37
CA GLU A 64 0.89 10.01 -0.04
C GLU A 64 1.63 11.35 -0.19
N ALA A 65 1.39 12.31 0.71
CA ALA A 65 2.13 13.56 0.78
C ALA A 65 3.64 13.31 0.98
N PHE A 66 4.02 12.40 1.89
CA PHE A 66 5.43 12.04 2.06
C PHE A 66 6.02 11.42 0.78
N ALA A 67 5.29 10.54 0.09
CA ALA A 67 5.73 9.94 -1.17
C ALA A 67 6.00 11.03 -2.24
N ARG A 68 5.17 12.08 -2.29
CA ARG A 68 5.37 13.27 -3.15
C ARG A 68 6.52 14.19 -2.69
N GLY A 69 7.15 13.88 -1.56
CA GLY A 69 8.23 14.67 -0.99
C GLY A 69 7.77 15.86 -0.14
N GLU A 70 6.51 15.87 0.26
CA GLU A 70 5.95 16.83 1.21
C GLU A 70 6.11 16.33 2.66
N ARG A 71 5.85 17.20 3.65
CA ARG A 71 5.86 16.79 5.05
C ARG A 71 4.57 16.08 5.44
N PRO A 72 4.62 14.89 6.08
CA PRO A 72 3.44 14.15 6.46
C PRO A 72 2.71 14.86 7.61
N GLN A 73 1.40 15.01 7.50
CA GLN A 73 0.54 15.67 8.50
C GLN A 73 -0.28 14.66 9.29
N VAL A 74 0.40 13.73 9.97
CA VAL A 74 -0.27 12.65 10.69
C VAL A 74 -0.69 13.10 12.10
N ASN A 75 -1.99 13.03 12.39
CA ASN A 75 -2.50 13.29 13.73
C ASN A 75 -2.35 12.04 14.62
N GLY A 76 -1.55 12.15 15.68
CA GLY A 76 -1.33 11.03 16.61
C GLY A 76 -2.60 10.55 17.33
N ALA A 77 -3.63 11.39 17.49
CA ALA A 77 -4.90 10.97 18.06
C ALA A 77 -5.69 10.07 17.08
N GLU A 78 -5.70 10.40 15.79
CA GLU A 78 -6.31 9.58 14.74
C GLU A 78 -5.61 8.22 14.62
N LEU A 79 -4.27 8.18 14.71
CA LEU A 79 -3.52 6.92 14.73
C LEU A 79 -3.89 6.02 15.91
N ARG A 80 -4.00 6.60 17.12
CA ARG A 80 -4.41 5.82 18.30
C ARG A 80 -5.85 5.32 18.15
N PHE A 81 -6.73 6.14 17.60
CA PHE A 81 -8.10 5.76 17.29
C PHE A 81 -8.16 4.59 16.30
N MET A 82 -7.43 4.68 15.18
CA MET A 82 -7.34 3.58 14.19
C MET A 82 -6.69 2.32 14.77
N ALA A 83 -5.64 2.44 15.57
CA ALA A 83 -4.97 1.29 16.18
C ALA A 83 -5.89 0.53 17.16
N LYS A 84 -6.75 1.26 17.90
CA LYS A 84 -7.81 0.66 18.71
C LYS A 84 -8.89 0.04 17.82
N TYR A 85 -9.28 0.74 16.76
CA TYR A 85 -10.32 0.28 15.84
C TYR A 85 -9.90 -0.98 15.06
N ALA A 86 -8.64 -1.10 14.70
CA ALA A 86 -8.02 -2.28 14.10
C ALA A 86 -8.22 -3.57 14.93
N GLN A 87 -8.64 -3.48 16.19
CA GLN A 87 -8.97 -4.64 17.02
C GLN A 87 -10.40 -5.15 16.77
N HIS A 88 -11.25 -4.39 16.08
CA HIS A 88 -12.65 -4.71 15.76
C HIS A 88 -12.80 -5.26 14.31
N GLN A 89 -13.78 -6.14 14.08
CA GLN A 89 -13.97 -6.83 12.80
C GLN A 89 -14.49 -5.90 11.68
N GLY A 90 -14.23 -6.25 10.42
CA GLY A 90 -14.62 -5.49 9.23
C GLY A 90 -13.41 -4.82 8.56
N ALA A 91 -12.93 -3.69 9.08
CA ALA A 91 -11.84 -2.91 8.47
C ALA A 91 -10.47 -3.08 9.18
N ARG A 92 -10.29 -4.18 9.94
CA ARG A 92 -9.06 -4.45 10.71
C ARG A 92 -7.80 -4.37 9.86
N TYR A 93 -7.77 -5.03 8.71
CA TYR A 93 -6.56 -5.11 7.90
C TYR A 93 -6.18 -3.76 7.28
N VAL A 94 -7.16 -3.00 6.78
CA VAL A 94 -6.94 -1.66 6.24
C VAL A 94 -6.46 -0.71 7.34
N ALA A 95 -7.16 -0.67 8.48
CA ALA A 95 -6.78 0.20 9.60
C ALA A 95 -5.37 -0.13 10.13
N GLN A 96 -5.01 -1.42 10.22
CA GLN A 96 -3.65 -1.84 10.58
C GLN A 96 -2.64 -1.39 9.54
N ALA A 97 -2.91 -1.64 8.26
CA ALA A 97 -2.03 -1.30 7.15
C ALA A 97 -1.74 0.20 7.10
N VAL A 98 -2.77 1.03 7.21
CA VAL A 98 -2.70 2.49 7.25
C VAL A 98 -1.91 2.97 8.46
N THR A 99 -2.20 2.41 9.64
CA THR A 99 -1.48 2.78 10.89
C THR A 99 0.02 2.52 10.73
N TYR A 100 0.39 1.36 10.16
CA TYR A 100 1.79 1.05 9.90
C TYR A 100 2.41 2.02 8.89
N LEU A 101 1.74 2.33 7.76
CA LEU A 101 2.27 3.29 6.79
C LEU A 101 2.48 4.68 7.39
N ALA A 102 1.52 5.15 8.16
CA ALA A 102 1.59 6.48 8.77
C ALA A 102 2.73 6.57 9.80
N HIS A 103 2.96 5.50 10.57
CA HIS A 103 4.17 5.39 11.39
C HIS A 103 5.43 5.42 10.52
N ALA A 104 5.50 4.63 9.44
CA ALA A 104 6.64 4.63 8.54
C ALA A 104 6.95 6.04 8.01
N SER A 105 5.95 6.80 7.55
CA SER A 105 6.16 8.17 7.07
C SER A 105 6.65 9.12 8.16
N LEU A 106 6.17 8.96 9.40
CA LEU A 106 6.63 9.77 10.53
C LEU A 106 8.08 9.47 10.92
N HIS A 107 8.47 8.19 10.96
CA HIS A 107 9.84 7.77 11.25
C HIS A 107 10.80 8.22 10.13
N ALA A 108 10.36 8.08 8.87
CA ALA A 108 11.09 8.53 7.68
C ALA A 108 11.37 10.03 7.68
N ASP A 109 10.38 10.85 8.07
CA ASP A 109 10.51 12.31 8.16
C ASP A 109 11.44 12.74 9.31
N ARG A 110 11.27 12.16 10.51
CA ARG A 110 11.95 12.64 11.72
C ARG A 110 13.39 12.16 11.86
N ASN A 111 13.61 10.87 11.69
CA ASN A 111 14.86 10.25 12.10
C ASN A 111 15.77 9.91 10.92
N ARG A 112 15.23 9.92 9.69
CA ARG A 112 15.80 9.19 8.55
C ARG A 112 16.16 7.74 8.91
N ASP A 113 15.59 7.22 10.01
CA ASP A 113 15.84 5.87 10.48
C ASP A 113 14.95 4.94 9.68
N ALA A 114 15.61 4.28 8.76
CA ALA A 114 14.96 3.64 7.67
C ALA A 114 14.54 2.19 8.07
N GLU A 115 15.06 1.63 9.19
CA GLU A 115 14.68 0.28 9.66
C GLU A 115 13.27 0.21 10.27
N ASP A 116 12.85 1.25 10.99
CA ASP A 116 11.48 1.35 11.50
C ASP A 116 10.49 1.49 10.34
N ALA A 117 10.84 2.32 9.35
CA ALA A 117 10.02 2.53 8.17
C ALA A 117 9.90 1.25 7.32
N LYS A 118 10.99 0.48 7.17
CA LYS A 118 10.97 -0.86 6.56
C LYS A 118 10.01 -1.80 7.24
N THR A 119 10.15 -1.91 8.56
CA THR A 119 9.36 -2.83 9.37
C THR A 119 7.88 -2.48 9.26
N ALA A 120 7.57 -1.19 9.25
CA ALA A 120 6.22 -0.71 9.08
C ALA A 120 5.66 -0.98 7.67
N VAL A 121 6.37 -0.68 6.58
CA VAL A 121 5.89 -1.02 5.21
C VAL A 121 5.70 -2.53 5.04
N TYR A 122 6.60 -3.35 5.56
CA TYR A 122 6.42 -4.80 5.53
C TYR A 122 5.19 -5.25 6.31
N LYS A 123 4.93 -4.65 7.47
CA LYS A 123 3.71 -4.94 8.25
C LYS A 123 2.45 -4.47 7.53
N THR A 124 2.49 -3.33 6.84
CA THR A 124 1.41 -2.89 5.94
C THR A 124 1.15 -3.95 4.89
N TRP A 125 2.21 -4.42 4.24
CA TRP A 125 2.10 -5.43 3.20
C TRP A 125 1.46 -6.72 3.70
N MET A 126 1.92 -7.24 4.84
CA MET A 126 1.32 -8.42 5.47
C MET A 126 -0.15 -8.22 5.83
N ALA A 127 -0.52 -7.01 6.29
CA ALA A 127 -1.90 -6.67 6.60
C ALA A 127 -2.77 -6.65 5.32
N VAL A 128 -2.28 -6.04 4.23
CA VAL A 128 -2.99 -6.02 2.95
C VAL A 128 -3.12 -7.43 2.36
N ALA A 129 -2.04 -8.23 2.38
CA ALA A 129 -2.07 -9.62 1.94
C ALA A 129 -3.06 -10.48 2.76
N SER A 130 -3.18 -10.20 4.06
CA SER A 130 -4.18 -10.86 4.91
C SER A 130 -5.61 -10.44 4.56
N ALA A 131 -5.81 -9.18 4.18
CA ALA A 131 -7.09 -8.69 3.65
C ALA A 131 -7.46 -9.43 2.36
N TYR A 132 -6.52 -9.49 1.41
CA TYR A 132 -6.67 -10.25 0.18
C TYR A 132 -7.00 -11.73 0.43
N ASN A 133 -6.29 -12.41 1.33
CA ASN A 133 -6.56 -13.82 1.63
C ASN A 133 -7.95 -14.07 2.22
N ALA A 134 -8.56 -13.05 2.84
CA ALA A 134 -9.94 -13.14 3.31
C ALA A 134 -10.95 -13.03 2.16
N GLU A 135 -10.63 -12.26 1.12
CA GLU A 135 -11.48 -12.03 -0.06
C GLU A 135 -10.62 -11.99 -1.34
N PRO A 136 -10.28 -13.16 -1.94
CA PRO A 136 -9.32 -13.21 -3.03
C PRO A 136 -9.86 -12.60 -4.33
N ASP A 137 -9.18 -11.56 -4.82
CA ASP A 137 -9.35 -10.98 -6.17
C ASP A 137 -8.01 -10.96 -6.91
N LEU A 138 -7.82 -11.86 -7.88
CA LEU A 138 -6.57 -11.97 -8.65
C LEU A 138 -6.13 -10.63 -9.26
N SER A 139 -7.07 -9.76 -9.56
CA SER A 139 -6.81 -8.45 -10.15
C SER A 139 -6.06 -7.52 -9.21
N PHE A 140 -6.29 -7.65 -7.89
CA PHE A 140 -5.49 -6.96 -6.88
C PHE A 140 -4.01 -7.37 -6.99
N VAL A 141 -3.75 -8.67 -7.11
CA VAL A 141 -2.38 -9.21 -7.14
C VAL A 141 -1.64 -8.73 -8.39
N PHE A 142 -2.30 -8.78 -9.56
CA PHE A 142 -1.75 -8.23 -10.79
C PHE A 142 -1.44 -6.74 -10.67
N ALA A 143 -2.40 -5.94 -10.20
CA ALA A 143 -2.21 -4.50 -10.10
C ALA A 143 -1.13 -4.11 -9.06
N ALA A 144 -1.04 -4.84 -7.95
CA ALA A 144 0.04 -4.65 -6.98
C ALA A 144 1.39 -5.06 -7.60
N ARG A 145 1.44 -6.15 -8.37
CA ARG A 145 2.67 -6.56 -9.05
C ARG A 145 3.14 -5.52 -10.07
N ASP A 146 2.23 -5.01 -10.90
CA ASP A 146 2.53 -3.99 -11.91
C ASP A 146 3.06 -2.70 -11.26
N ASP A 147 2.44 -2.25 -10.17
CA ASP A 147 2.94 -1.10 -9.40
C ASP A 147 4.36 -1.35 -8.88
N PHE A 148 4.62 -2.55 -8.33
CA PHE A 148 5.93 -2.90 -7.81
C PHE A 148 6.99 -2.93 -8.91
N ASP A 149 6.70 -3.59 -10.03
CA ASP A 149 7.62 -3.71 -11.15
C ASP A 149 7.92 -2.32 -11.73
N TYR A 150 6.92 -1.47 -11.90
CA TYR A 150 7.12 -0.08 -12.32
C TYR A 150 8.00 0.70 -11.32
N LEU A 151 7.67 0.65 -10.03
CA LEU A 151 8.42 1.33 -8.97
C LEU A 151 9.86 0.84 -8.87
N SER A 152 10.11 -0.44 -9.15
CA SER A 152 11.46 -1.00 -9.17
C SER A 152 12.33 -0.45 -10.29
N VAL A 153 11.71 -0.03 -11.41
CA VAL A 153 12.39 0.60 -12.54
C VAL A 153 12.63 2.08 -12.30
N VAL A 154 11.64 2.82 -11.79
CA VAL A 154 11.75 4.28 -11.60
C VAL A 154 12.44 4.70 -10.31
N SER A 155 12.57 3.78 -9.35
CA SER A 155 13.31 4.06 -8.12
C SER A 155 14.82 4.02 -8.40
N GLU A 156 15.36 5.15 -8.86
CA GLU A 156 16.80 5.33 -9.15
C GLU A 156 17.70 5.09 -7.92
N ALA A 157 17.13 5.25 -6.72
CA ALA A 157 17.77 4.94 -5.47
C ALA A 157 17.13 3.69 -4.85
N ALA A 158 17.96 2.84 -4.27
CA ALA A 158 17.48 1.82 -3.35
C ALA A 158 17.44 2.40 -1.93
N TYR A 159 16.59 1.83 -1.09
CA TYR A 159 16.66 2.01 0.34
C TYR A 159 18.13 1.99 0.87
N PRO A 160 18.51 2.80 1.88
CA PRO A 160 17.69 3.66 2.75
C PRO A 160 17.37 5.04 2.18
N GLU A 161 17.80 5.32 0.95
CA GLU A 161 17.59 6.64 0.37
C GLU A 161 16.11 6.94 0.20
N GLN A 162 15.75 8.21 0.37
CA GLN A 162 14.36 8.65 0.21
C GLN A 162 13.87 8.39 -1.21
N GLY A 163 14.76 8.51 -2.21
CA GLY A 163 14.41 8.42 -3.62
C GLY A 163 13.70 9.67 -4.16
N PRO A 164 13.32 9.66 -5.44
CA PRO A 164 12.61 10.76 -6.06
C PRO A 164 11.20 10.94 -5.47
N SER A 165 10.62 12.13 -5.65
CA SER A 165 9.20 12.35 -5.36
C SER A 165 8.35 11.50 -6.31
N LEU A 166 7.37 10.81 -5.76
CA LEU A 166 6.45 9.93 -6.47
C LEU A 166 5.02 10.27 -6.09
N ASP A 167 4.16 10.53 -7.07
CA ASP A 167 2.73 10.68 -6.84
C ASP A 167 2.06 9.30 -6.93
N PRO A 168 1.58 8.72 -5.81
CA PRO A 168 0.88 7.43 -5.83
C PRO A 168 -0.58 7.56 -6.30
N GLY A 169 -1.11 8.78 -6.44
CA GLY A 169 -2.49 9.03 -6.86
C GLY A 169 -2.81 8.55 -8.28
N GLU A 170 -4.10 8.57 -8.63
CA GLU A 170 -4.58 8.13 -9.96
C GLU A 170 -4.04 8.97 -11.12
N GLN A 171 -3.67 10.22 -10.85
CA GLN A 171 -3.07 11.14 -11.82
C GLN A 171 -1.54 11.04 -11.85
N GLY A 172 -0.96 10.19 -11.00
CA GLY A 172 0.47 9.99 -10.89
C GLY A 172 1.02 8.99 -11.92
N LEU A 173 2.32 8.71 -11.81
CA LEU A 173 3.05 7.83 -12.74
C LEU A 173 2.54 6.39 -12.78
N LEU A 174 1.83 5.97 -11.73
CA LEU A 174 1.29 4.61 -11.60
C LEU A 174 -0.13 4.48 -12.18
N GLY A 175 -0.68 5.56 -12.72
CA GLY A 175 -2.00 5.57 -13.36
C GLY A 175 -3.15 5.30 -12.39
N PRO A 176 -4.36 5.03 -12.92
CA PRO A 176 -5.59 4.91 -12.14
C PRO A 176 -5.54 3.74 -11.14
N PHE A 177 -6.31 3.85 -10.05
CA PHE A 177 -6.51 2.76 -9.10
C PHE A 177 -7.49 1.76 -9.67
N TRP A 178 -7.08 1.03 -10.70
CA TRP A 178 -7.80 -0.08 -11.34
C TRP A 178 -9.32 0.11 -11.48
N VAL A 179 -9.81 0.26 -12.71
CA VAL A 179 -11.24 0.08 -12.99
C VAL A 179 -11.52 -1.42 -12.85
N GLY A 180 -12.00 -1.85 -11.69
CA GLY A 180 -12.60 -3.18 -11.55
C GLY A 180 -13.61 -3.39 -12.67
N ALA A 181 -13.66 -4.58 -13.24
CA ALA A 181 -14.68 -4.91 -14.24
C ALA A 181 -16.05 -4.62 -13.63
N ALA A 182 -16.72 -3.58 -14.13
CA ALA A 182 -18.07 -3.19 -13.73
C ALA A 182 -19.08 -4.32 -13.99
#